data_AF-A0A4R5XJ47-F1
#
_entry.id   AF-A0A4R5XJ47-F1
#
_cell.length_a   1.000
_cell.length_b   1.000
_cell.length_c   1.000
_cell.angle_alpha   90.00
_cell.angle_beta   90.00
_cell.angle_gamma   90.00
#
_symmetry.space_group_name_H-M   'P 1'
#
loop_
_entity.id
_entity.type
_entity.pdbx_description
1 polymer ?
#
loop_
_entity_poly.entity_id
_entity_poly.type
_entity_poly.pdbx_seq_one_letter_code
_entity_poly.pdbx_strand_id
1 'polypeptide(L)'
;MDGQFVFAMFLITLLVGPVLMILSIIYGRRNKVKWLWILNSIFLLFSLGVVVYYLLRLDEIDAMNAPGGTGVLVLLLMSSYISIPTAFSFFSFAGAVFMQQRKKAKEDELKR
;
A
#
# COMPACT_ATOMS: atom_id res chain seq x y z
N MET A 1 24.08 12.61 9.58
CA MET A 1 22.74 13.11 9.98
C MET A 1 21.76 13.10 8.81
N ASP A 2 22.16 13.40 7.57
CA ASP A 2 21.24 13.39 6.41
C ASP A 2 20.68 12.00 6.02
N GLY A 3 21.49 10.94 6.09
CA GLY A 3 21.04 9.58 5.73
C GLY A 3 19.93 9.03 6.63
N GLN A 4 19.94 9.38 7.92
CA GLN A 4 18.95 8.92 8.90
C GLN A 4 17.58 9.59 8.68
N PHE A 5 17.59 10.84 8.21
CA PHE A 5 16.38 11.58 7.86
C PHE A 5 15.73 11.03 6.57
N VAL A 6 16.52 10.73 5.55
CA VAL A 6 16.04 10.10 4.30
C VAL A 6 15.41 8.73 4.60
N PHE A 7 16.02 7.96 5.51
CA PHE A 7 15.51 6.68 5.95
C PHE A 7 14.16 6.79 6.70
N ALA A 8 14.03 7.77 7.59
CA ALA A 8 12.78 8.04 8.30
C ALA A 8 11.65 8.48 7.36
N MET A 9 11.94 9.37 6.41
CA MET A 9 11.01 9.77 5.34
C MET A 9 10.53 8.57 4.52
N PHE A 10 11.46 7.68 4.15
CA PHE A 10 11.15 6.46 3.41
C PHE A 10 10.21 5.53 4.19
N LEU A 11 10.47 5.31 5.48
CA LEU A 11 9.59 4.54 6.37
C LEU A 11 8.19 5.15 6.50
N ILE A 12 8.08 6.48 6.57
CA ILE A 12 6.79 7.17 6.60
C ILE A 12 6.03 6.95 5.28
N THR A 13 6.71 7.08 4.13
CA THR A 13 6.07 6.82 2.83
C THR A 13 5.62 5.36 2.66
N LEU A 14 6.32 4.41 3.28
CA LEU A 14 5.93 3.00 3.33
C LEU A 14 4.60 2.78 4.06
N LEU A 15 4.23 3.64 5.02
CA LEU A 15 2.97 3.53 5.76
C LEU A 15 1.74 3.99 4.96
N VAL A 16 1.92 4.81 3.93
CA VAL A 16 0.81 5.34 3.12
C VAL A 16 0.03 4.21 2.44
N GLY A 17 0.72 3.19 1.92
CA GLY A 17 0.10 2.04 1.27
C GLY A 17 -0.81 1.22 2.20
N PRO A 18 -0.31 0.74 3.36
CA PRO A 18 -1.12 0.07 4.37
C PRO A 18 -2.33 0.87 4.82
N VAL A 19 -2.19 2.18 5.04
CA VAL A 19 -3.31 3.05 5.42
C VAL A 19 -4.39 3.07 4.33
N LEU A 20 -4.00 3.22 3.06
CA LEU A 20 -4.93 3.17 1.92
C LEU A 20 -5.62 1.81 1.81
N MET A 21 -4.88 0.72 1.99
CA MET A 21 -5.43 -0.64 1.97
C MET A 21 -6.47 -0.84 3.07
N ILE A 22 -6.21 -0.35 4.29
CA ILE A 22 -7.16 -0.39 5.41
C ILE A 22 -8.44 0.39 5.07
N LEU A 23 -8.31 1.61 4.55
CA LEU A 23 -9.46 2.40 4.12
C LEU A 23 -10.27 1.69 3.03
N SER A 24 -9.59 1.06 2.07
CA SER A 24 -10.21 0.28 1.00
C SER A 24 -10.97 -0.95 1.53
N ILE A 25 -10.42 -1.64 2.53
CA ILE A 25 -11.08 -2.76 3.22
C ILE A 25 -12.36 -2.28 3.93
N ILE A 26 -12.27 -1.19 4.69
CA ILE A 26 -13.41 -0.63 5.43
C ILE A 26 -14.52 -0.24 4.44
N TYR A 27 -14.16 0.45 3.36
CA TYR A 27 -15.10 0.83 2.31
C TYR A 27 -15.74 -0.39 1.64
N GLY A 28 -14.94 -1.38 1.26
CA GLY A 28 -15.42 -2.60 0.61
C GLY A 28 -16.40 -3.38 1.48
N ARG A 29 -16.15 -3.46 2.80
CA ARG A 29 -17.09 -4.06 3.76
C ARG A 29 -18.39 -3.27 3.86
N ARG A 30 -18.32 -1.95 4.07
CA ARG A 30 -19.52 -1.09 4.22
C ARG A 30 -20.42 -1.14 2.97
N ASN A 31 -19.80 -1.25 1.80
CA ASN A 31 -20.48 -1.20 0.51
C ASN A 31 -20.80 -2.58 -0.09
N LYS A 32 -20.60 -3.66 0.68
CA LYS A 32 -20.81 -5.06 0.25
C LYS A 32 -20.03 -5.46 -1.00
N VAL A 33 -18.92 -4.78 -1.30
CA VAL A 33 -18.05 -5.08 -2.43
C VAL A 33 -17.02 -6.13 -2.01
N LYS A 34 -17.39 -7.42 -2.14
CA LYS A 34 -16.60 -8.54 -1.59
C LYS A 34 -15.16 -8.61 -2.11
N TRP A 35 -15.00 -8.46 -3.43
CA TRP A 35 -13.69 -8.56 -4.08
C TRP A 35 -12.71 -7.47 -3.59
N LEU A 36 -13.21 -6.26 -3.31
CA LEU A 36 -12.36 -5.14 -2.91
C LEU A 36 -11.70 -5.38 -1.55
N TRP A 37 -12.48 -5.79 -0.54
CA TRP A 37 -11.92 -5.97 0.80
C TRP A 37 -11.07 -7.24 0.91
N ILE A 38 -11.38 -8.31 0.16
CA ILE A 38 -10.56 -9.53 0.13
C ILE A 38 -9.20 -9.23 -0.50
N LEU A 39 -9.19 -8.62 -1.69
CA LEU A 39 -7.97 -8.30 -2.42
C LEU A 39 -7.06 -7.35 -1.61
N ASN A 40 -7.64 -6.31 -1.02
CA ASN A 40 -6.87 -5.38 -0.19
C ASN A 40 -6.40 -6.00 1.14
N SER A 41 -7.12 -7.00 1.70
CA SER A 41 -6.65 -7.73 2.88
C SER A 41 -5.43 -8.59 2.57
N ILE A 42 -5.42 -9.25 1.41
CA ILE A 42 -4.26 -10.04 0.94
C ILE A 42 -3.06 -9.11 0.72
N PHE A 43 -3.26 -7.98 0.07
CA PHE A 43 -2.20 -6.98 -0.13
C PHE A 43 -1.68 -6.40 1.17
N LEU A 44 -2.55 -6.15 2.14
CA LEU A 44 -2.14 -5.67 3.45
C LEU A 44 -1.28 -6.71 4.18
N LEU A 45 -1.68 -7.99 4.18
CA LEU A 45 -0.89 -9.08 4.77
C LEU A 45 0.47 -9.23 4.07
N PHE A 46 0.49 -9.17 2.74
CA PHE A 46 1.73 -9.21 1.97
C PHE A 46 2.65 -8.03 2.30
N SER A 47 2.11 -6.81 2.33
CA SER A 47 2.87 -5.61 2.68
C SER A 47 3.41 -5.67 4.11
N LEU A 48 2.63 -6.16 5.08
CA LEU A 48 3.10 -6.40 6.44
C LEU A 48 4.23 -7.44 6.48
N GLY A 49 4.12 -8.52 5.71
CA GLY A 49 5.18 -9.53 5.60
C GLY A 49 6.49 -8.94 5.09
N VAL A 50 6.44 -8.09 4.06
CA VAL A 50 7.63 -7.40 3.53
C VAL A 50 8.21 -6.41 4.55
N VAL A 51 7.36 -5.67 5.26
CA VAL A 51 7.82 -4.73 6.32
C VAL A 51 8.46 -5.49 7.48
N VAL A 52 7.87 -6.59 7.95
CA VAL A 52 8.45 -7.41 9.03
C VAL A 52 9.77 -8.02 8.59
N TYR A 53 9.84 -8.55 7.37
CA TYR A 53 11.08 -9.07 6.80
C TYR A 53 12.18 -7.99 6.77
N TYR A 54 11.82 -6.76 6.41
CA TYR A 54 12.72 -5.62 6.44
C TYR A 54 13.21 -5.29 7.86
N LEU A 55 12.29 -5.22 8.83
CA LEU A 55 12.64 -4.92 10.22
C LEU A 55 13.57 -5.98 10.82
N LEU A 56 13.44 -7.25 10.43
CA LEU A 56 14.30 -8.33 10.88
C LEU A 56 15.70 -8.31 10.26
N ARG A 57 15.89 -7.64 9.12
CA ARG A 57 17.19 -7.51 8.43
C ARG A 57 17.79 -6.12 8.50
N LEU A 58 17.24 -5.25 9.36
CA LEU A 58 17.62 -3.85 9.45
C LEU A 58 19.11 -3.71 9.83
N ASP A 59 19.58 -4.53 10.77
CA ASP A 59 20.98 -4.53 11.22
C ASP A 59 21.96 -5.02 10.11
N GLU A 60 21.55 -6.01 9.31
CA GLU A 60 22.35 -6.50 8.17
C GLU A 60 22.43 -5.45 7.04
N ILE A 61 21.33 -4.73 6.80
CA ILE A 61 21.24 -3.67 5.81
C ILE A 61 22.09 -2.47 6.25
N ASP A 62 22.05 -2.10 7.53
CA ASP A 62 22.82 -0.97 8.06
C ASP A 62 24.33 -1.26 8.06
N ALA A 63 24.73 -2.51 8.31
CA ALA A 63 26.12 -2.96 8.19
C ALA A 63 26.64 -2.91 6.74
N MET A 64 25.76 -2.95 5.73
CA MET A 64 26.10 -2.91 4.29
C MET A 64 25.91 -1.52 3.65
N ASN A 65 25.54 -0.50 4.41
CA ASN A 65 25.21 0.84 3.92
C ASN A 65 26.45 1.68 3.51
N ALA A 66 27.23 1.17 2.56
CA ALA A 66 28.11 1.99 1.74
C ALA A 66 27.27 2.71 0.65
N PRO A 67 27.45 4.03 0.41
CA PRO A 67 26.75 4.74 -0.64
C PRO A 67 26.98 4.07 -2.01
N GLY A 68 25.92 3.64 -2.69
CA GLY A 68 26.00 2.91 -3.96
C GLY A 68 26.26 1.40 -3.84
N GLY A 69 26.34 0.87 -2.61
CA GLY A 69 26.50 -0.55 -2.32
C GLY A 69 25.20 -1.36 -2.46
N THR A 70 25.33 -2.67 -2.47
CA THR A 70 24.24 -3.65 -2.63
C THR A 70 23.08 -3.43 -1.65
N GLY A 71 23.32 -2.89 -0.45
CA GLY A 71 22.27 -2.56 0.53
C GLY A 71 21.23 -1.55 0.02
N VAL A 72 21.64 -0.53 -0.75
CA VAL A 72 20.73 0.45 -1.35
C VAL A 72 19.87 -0.19 -2.44
N LEU A 73 20.43 -1.07 -3.26
CA LEU A 73 19.69 -1.82 -4.29
C LEU A 73 18.63 -2.75 -3.69
N VAL A 74 18.97 -3.43 -2.59
CA VAL A 74 18.01 -4.27 -1.86
C VAL A 74 16.87 -3.42 -1.32
N LEU A 75 17.16 -2.26 -0.73
CA LEU A 75 16.13 -1.33 -0.25
C LEU A 75 15.20 -0.87 -1.38
N LEU A 76 15.76 -0.55 -2.54
CA LEU A 76 15.03 -0.06 -3.71
C LEU A 76 14.15 -1.16 -4.33
N LEU A 77 14.69 -2.38 -4.48
CA LEU A 77 13.94 -3.55 -4.92
C LEU A 77 12.79 -3.87 -3.96
N MET A 78 13.05 -3.87 -2.65
CA MET A 78 12.02 -4.12 -1.63
C MET A 78 10.94 -3.04 -1.61
N SER A 79 11.30 -1.76 -1.80
CA SER A 79 10.33 -0.67 -1.97
C SER A 79 9.40 -0.90 -3.17
N SER A 80 9.93 -1.53 -4.22
CA SER A 80 9.19 -1.82 -5.44
C SER A 80 8.17 -2.95 -5.23
N TYR A 81 8.44 -3.88 -4.31
CA TYR A 81 7.48 -4.92 -3.93
C TYR A 81 6.29 -4.40 -3.12
N ILE A 82 6.42 -3.26 -2.42
CA ILE A 82 5.30 -2.63 -1.69
C ILE A 82 4.54 -1.64 -2.57
N SER A 83 5.21 -1.00 -3.52
CA SER A 83 4.57 -0.03 -4.42
C SER A 83 3.54 -0.67 -5.34
N ILE A 84 3.77 -1.90 -5.83
CA ILE A 84 2.84 -2.61 -6.72
C ILE A 84 1.49 -2.91 -6.03
N PRO A 85 1.43 -3.61 -4.87
CA PRO A 85 0.18 -3.82 -4.14
C PRO A 85 -0.51 -2.50 -3.76
N THR A 86 0.28 -1.48 -3.43
CA THR A 86 -0.24 -0.14 -3.08
C THR A 86 -0.93 0.52 -4.27
N ALA A 87 -0.31 0.49 -5.46
CA ALA A 87 -0.92 1.04 -6.68
C ALA A 87 -2.21 0.27 -7.04
N PHE A 88 -2.19 -1.07 -7.01
CA PHE A 88 -3.39 -1.87 -7.26
C PHE A 88 -4.49 -1.59 -6.22
N SER A 89 -4.13 -1.41 -4.94
CA SER A 89 -5.05 -1.01 -3.89
C SER A 89 -5.73 0.33 -4.21
N PHE A 90 -4.95 1.33 -4.59
CA PHE A 90 -5.46 2.65 -4.97
C PHE A 90 -6.41 2.59 -6.16
N PHE A 91 -6.02 1.93 -7.26
CA PHE A 91 -6.87 1.82 -8.45
C PHE A 91 -8.14 0.99 -8.20
N SER A 92 -8.03 -0.11 -7.46
CA SER A 92 -9.21 -0.92 -7.11
C SER A 92 -10.19 -0.15 -6.23
N PHE A 93 -9.68 0.62 -5.26
CA PHE A 93 -10.46 1.49 -4.41
C PHE A 93 -11.17 2.58 -5.21
N ALA A 94 -10.43 3.33 -6.04
CA ALA A 94 -10.99 4.36 -6.90
C ALA A 94 -12.06 3.78 -7.84
N GLY A 95 -11.78 2.64 -8.49
CA GLY A 95 -12.73 1.95 -9.35
C GLY A 95 -14.02 1.55 -8.62
N ALA A 96 -13.92 1.05 -7.38
CA ALA A 96 -15.09 0.73 -6.57
C ALA A 96 -15.91 1.96 -6.19
N VAL A 97 -15.25 3.11 -5.93
CA VAL A 97 -15.92 4.40 -5.69
C VAL A 97 -16.68 4.85 -6.92
N PHE A 98 -16.04 4.85 -8.10
CA PHE A 98 -16.70 5.24 -9.35
C PHE A 98 -17.89 4.35 -9.70
N MET A 99 -17.76 3.03 -9.54
CA MET A 99 -18.88 2.10 -9.80
C MET A 99 -20.07 2.38 -8.88
N GLN A 100 -19.84 2.70 -7.60
CA GLN A 100 -20.91 3.03 -6.68
C GLN A 100 -21.56 4.38 -6.99
N GLN A 101 -20.77 5.40 -7.30
CA GLN A 101 -21.30 6.71 -7.70
C GLN A 101 -22.17 6.58 -8.95
N ARG A 102 -21.74 5.80 -9.94
CA ARG A 102 -22.52 5.54 -11.16
C ARG A 102 -23.84 4.82 -10.88
N LYS A 103 -23.88 3.89 -9.92
CA LYS A 103 -25.13 3.24 -9.51
C LYS A 103 -26.09 4.23 -8.87
N LYS A 104 -25.62 5.07 -7.95
CA LYS A 104 -26.43 6.10 -7.30
C LYS A 104 -26.97 7.12 -8.31
N ALA A 105 -26.13 7.61 -9.23
CA ALA A 105 -26.56 8.56 -10.25
C ALA A 105 -27.69 8.01 -11.15
N LYS A 106 -27.62 6.73 -11.54
CA LYS A 106 -28.68 6.08 -12.31
C LYS A 106 -29.98 5.89 -11.50
N GLU A 107 -29.87 5.60 -10.21
CA GLU A 107 -31.04 5.51 -9.32
C GLU A 107 -31.72 6.87 -9.12
N ASP A 108 -30.95 7.96 -9.05
CA ASP A 108 -31.46 9.32 -8.91
C ASP A 108 -32.13 9.83 -10.19
N GLU A 109 -31.61 9.46 -11.37
CA GLU A 109 -32.24 9.76 -12.66
C GLU A 109 -33.56 9.00 -12.86
N LEU A 110 -33.65 7.73 -12.43
CA LEU A 110 -34.87 6.92 -12.57
C LEU A 110 -36.02 7.37 -11.64
N LYS A 111 -35.70 8.13 -10.58
CA LYS A 111 -36.67 8.66 -9.60
C LYS A 111 -37.22 10.03 -9.98
N ARG A 112 -36.69 10.67 -11.03
CA ARG A 112 -37.19 11.94 -11.60
C ARG A 112 -38.14 11.65 -12.75
#